data_AF-A0A5Z8XQV0-F1
#
_entry.id   AF-A0A5Z8XQV0-F1
#
_cell.length_a   1.000
_cell.length_b   1.000
_cell.length_c   1.000
_cell.angle_alpha   90.00
_cell.angle_beta   90.00
_cell.angle_gamma   90.00
#
_symmetry.space_group_name_H-M   'P 1'
#
loop_
_entity.id
_entity.type
_entity.pdbx_description
1 polymer ?
#
loop_
_entity_poly.entity_id
_entity_poly.type
_entity_poly.pdbx_seq_one_letter_code
_entity_poly.pdbx_strand_id
1 'polypeptide(L)' 'MNSADLSKILEEHKVWNTSMRESGSRANLCDANLCGADLRGANLCDANLCGADLCDTNLRGA' A
#
# COMPACT_ATOMS: atom_id res chain seq x y z
N MET A 1 4.22 6.51 -9.94
CA MET A 1 4.92 6.25 -8.66
C MET A 1 6.02 5.25 -8.94
N ASN A 2 7.21 5.41 -8.35
CA ASN A 2 8.28 4.43 -8.56
C ASN A 2 8.16 3.28 -7.55
N SER A 3 8.74 2.12 -7.88
CA SER A 3 8.71 0.92 -7.01
C SER A 3 9.27 1.20 -5.60
N ALA A 4 10.30 2.05 -5.49
CA ALA A 4 10.90 2.43 -4.21
C ALA A 4 9.97 3.30 -3.32
N ASP A 5 9.18 4.18 -3.94
CA ASP A 5 8.22 5.01 -3.20
C ASP A 5 7.08 4.14 -2.65
N LEU A 6 6.60 3.21 -3.49
CA LEU A 6 5.57 2.25 -3.10
C LEU A 6 6.03 1.36 -1.95
N SER A 7 7.24 0.78 -2.04
CA SER A 7 7.78 -0.05 -0.96
C SER A 7 7.91 0.72 0.35
N LYS A 8 8.32 1.98 0.30
CA LYS A 8 8.44 2.82 1.50
C LYS A 8 7.09 3.06 2.17
N ILE A 9 6.06 3.38 1.39
CA ILE A 9 4.70 3.58 1.88
C ILE A 9 4.18 2.30 2.55
N LEU A 10 4.42 1.14 1.95
CA LEU A 10 4.00 -0.15 2.50
C LEU A 10 4.72 -0.49 3.81
N GLU A 11 6.02 -0.21 3.91
CA GLU A 11 6.78 -0.42 5.15
C GLU A 11 6.29 0.50 6.27
N GLU A 12 6.08 1.79 5.99
CA GLU A 12 5.52 2.73 6.96
C GLU A 12 4.12 2.30 7.43
N HIS A 13 3.30 1.80 6.52
CA HIS A 13 1.96 1.32 6.82
C HIS A 13 1.95 0.01 7.61
N LYS A 14 2.92 -0.87 7.35
CA LYS A 14 3.14 -2.08 8.13
C LYS A 14 3.51 -1.72 9.57
N VAL A 15 4.43 -0.76 9.76
CA VAL A 15 4.76 -0.24 11.10
C VAL A 15 3.49 0.30 11.76
N TRP A 16 2.72 1.13 11.04
CA TRP A 16 1.44 1.67 11.52
C TRP A 16 0.45 0.61 11.99
N ASN A 17 0.30 -0.47 11.23
CA ASN A 17 -0.60 -1.57 11.60
C ASN A 17 -0.07 -2.36 12.81
N THR A 18 1.23 -2.70 12.80
CA THR A 18 1.86 -3.46 13.90
C THR A 18 1.97 -2.68 15.20
N SER A 19 2.10 -1.35 15.14
CA SER A 19 2.18 -0.46 16.30
C SER A 19 0.80 0.02 16.76
N MET A 20 -0.30 -0.66 16.40
CA MET A 20 -1.66 -0.29 16.82
C MET A 20 -2.00 1.19 16.53
N ARG A 21 -1.54 1.71 15.39
CA ARG A 21 -1.73 3.09 14.95
C ARG A 21 -0.98 4.13 15.80
N GLU A 22 -0.02 3.72 16.63
CA GLU A 22 0.79 4.61 17.46
C GLU A 22 2.05 5.16 16.76
N SER A 23 2.58 4.45 15.75
CA SER A 23 3.82 4.83 15.04
C SER A 23 3.77 4.38 13.58
N GLY A 24 4.24 5.21 12.64
CA GLY A 24 4.16 4.97 11.19
C GLY A 24 3.04 5.78 10.50
N SER A 25 2.87 5.58 9.20
CA SER A 25 1.93 6.33 8.37
C SER A 25 0.91 5.41 7.72
N ARG A 26 -0.37 5.80 7.72
CA ARG A 26 -1.41 5.13 6.92
C ARG A 26 -1.02 5.20 5.44
N ALA A 27 -1.05 4.07 4.71
CA ALA A 27 -0.77 4.07 3.28
C ALA A 27 -1.79 4.95 2.54
N ASN A 28 -1.31 5.99 1.87
CA ASN A 28 -2.11 6.82 0.98
C ASN A 28 -1.69 6.57 -0.47
N LEU A 29 -2.48 5.76 -1.15
CA LEU A 29 -2.32 5.36 -2.55
C LEU A 29 -3.46 5.93 -3.40
N CYS A 30 -4.08 7.03 -2.95
CA CYS A 30 -5.11 7.74 -3.70
C CYS A 30 -4.58 8.17 -5.07
N ASP A 31 -5.35 7.90 -6.13
CA ASP A 31 -5.01 8.18 -7.53
C ASP A 31 -3.64 7.61 -7.97
N ALA A 32 -3.11 6.63 -7.22
CA ALA A 32 -1.84 6.02 -7.54
C ALA A 32 -1.99 5.04 -8.71
N ASN A 33 -1.08 5.13 -9.67
CA ASN A 33 -0.93 4.08 -10.68
C ASN A 33 -0.17 2.89 -10.08
N LEU A 34 -0.91 1.83 -9.76
CA LEU A 34 -0.41 0.55 -9.26
C LEU A 34 -0.55 -0.54 -10.32
N CYS A 35 -0.77 -0.16 -11.59
CA CYS A 35 -1.00 -1.09 -12.67
C CYS A 35 0.22 -2.01 -12.83
N GLY A 36 -0.01 -3.33 -12.80
CA GLY A 36 1.04 -4.35 -12.82
C GLY A 36 1.92 -4.42 -11.55
N ALA A 37 1.59 -3.71 -10.48
CA ALA A 37 2.34 -3.76 -9.22
C ALA A 37 2.15 -5.11 -8.51
N ASP A 38 3.20 -5.56 -7.82
CA ASP A 38 3.16 -6.76 -6.99
C ASP A 38 2.94 -6.37 -5.52
N LEU A 39 1.72 -6.53 -5.04
CA LEU A 39 1.30 -6.22 -3.67
C LEU A 39 0.94 -7.49 -2.89
N ARG A 40 1.48 -8.65 -3.30
CA ARG A 40 1.19 -9.93 -2.64
C ARG A 40 1.57 -9.91 -1.17
N GLY A 41 0.62 -10.24 -0.29
CA GLY A 41 0.84 -10.26 1.15
C GLY A 41 1.01 -8.87 1.80
N ALA A 42 0.82 -7.79 1.04
CA ALA A 42 0.90 -6.44 1.57
C ALA A 42 -0.34 -6.16 2.42
N ASN A 43 -0.17 -5.86 3.70
CA ASN A 43 -1.29 -5.49 4.55
C ASN A 43 -1.77 -4.08 4.17
N LEU A 44 -2.86 -4.00 3.40
CA LEU A 44 -3.50 -2.75 2.99
C LEU A 44 -4.72 -2.42 3.86
N CYS A 45 -4.84 -3.01 5.05
CA CYS A 45 -5.93 -2.71 5.98
C CYS A 45 -5.89 -1.23 6.36
N ASP A 46 -7.02 -0.54 6.17
CA ASP A 46 -7.12 0.91 6.29
C ASP A 46 -6.24 1.68 5.28
N ALA A 47 -5.68 1.11 4.21
CA ALA A 47 -5.05 1.94 3.18
C ALA A 47 -6.08 2.80 2.42
N ASN A 48 -5.71 4.00 1.99
CA ASN A 48 -6.54 4.79 1.06
C ASN A 48 -6.17 4.44 -0.39
N LEU A 49 -7.08 3.75 -1.09
CA LEU A 49 -6.95 3.34 -2.49
C LEU A 49 -7.94 4.07 -3.41
N CYS A 50 -8.54 5.17 -2.94
CA CYS A 50 -9.53 5.91 -3.73
C CYS A 50 -8.92 6.35 -5.07
N GLY A 51 -9.54 6.00 -6.19
CA GLY A 51 -9.04 6.36 -7.53
C GLY A 51 -7.74 5.65 -7.97
N ALA A 52 -7.20 4.73 -7.17
CA ALA A 52 -6.01 3.98 -7.56
C ALA A 52 -6.26 3.10 -8.79
N ASP A 53 -5.34 3.11 -9.75
CA ASP A 53 -5.36 2.20 -10.88
C ASP A 53 -4.74 0.86 -10.45
N LEU A 54 -5.59 -0.15 -10.28
CA LEU A 54 -5.23 -1.50 -9.85
C LEU A 54 -5.25 -2.52 -11.01
N CYS A 55 -5.21 -2.05 -12.27
CA CYS A 55 -5.19 -2.95 -13.42
C CYS A 55 -3.96 -3.90 -13.36
N ASP A 56 -4.17 -5.20 -13.55
CA ASP A 56 -3.09 -6.21 -13.46
C ASP A 56 -2.29 -6.22 -12.14
N THR A 57 -2.76 -5.56 -11.08
CA THR A 57 -2.10 -5.55 -9.77
C THR A 57 -2.27 -6.91 -9.08
N ASN A 58 -1.18 -7.47 -8.57
CA ASN A 58 -1.22 -8.72 -7.84
C ASN A 58 -1.52 -8.49 -6.35
N LEU A 59 -2.80 -8.57 -5.99
CA LEU A 59 -3.30 -8.41 -4.61
C LEU A 59 -3.45 -9.76 -3.86
N ARG A 60 -2.79 -10.83 -4.32
CA ARG A 60 -2.97 -12.14 -3.69
C ARG A 60 -2.47 -12.12 -2.24
N GLY A 61 -3.40 -12.24 -1.30
CA GLY A 61 -3.12 -12.23 0.15
C GLY A 61 -2.87 -10.84 0.73
N ALA A 62 -3.18 -9.78 -0.02
CA ALA A 62 -3.21 -8.40 0.49
C ALA A 62 -4.43 -8.15 1.40
#